data_AF-A0A4P2VLW3-F1
#
_entry.id   AF-A0A4P2VLW3-F1
#
_cell.length_a   1.000
_cell.length_b   1.000
_cell.length_c   1.000
_cell.angle_alpha   90.00
_cell.angle_beta   90.00
_cell.angle_gamma   90.00
#
_symmetry.space_group_name_H-M   'P 1'
#
loop_
_entity.id
_entity.type
_entity.pdbx_description
1 polymer ?
#
loop_
_entity_poly.entity_id
_entity_poly.type
_entity_poly.pdbx_seq_one_letter_code
_entity_poly.pdbx_strand_id
1 'polypeptide(L)'
;MFYLKILLFLSKLIKSQFKGFIIIFFLFNCIACKSSDIKVQDSINSTYSAPPLEDKKYGPILAKWYRENSIYRDLEMVFQSSATLLTPDMKEAYEKRLLETQGVGAKIDKNIMSDSTTFAIVVNHFIKTKALLELNDNKLWNLQLFINGKSYSPEGVISYKNKEILSSYFPDSSFWSRFYVVHFKLPSHLIEEISAEENVGKRSLPQNGDRTIVFTMNSGEVQIKFSWNR
;
A
#
# COMPACT_ATOMS: atom_id res chain seq x y z
N MET A 1 5.74 -30.86 22.70
CA MET A 1 6.45 -31.88 23.53
C MET A 1 5.84 -33.29 23.46
N PHE A 2 4.72 -33.52 22.76
CA PHE A 2 4.07 -34.84 22.64
C PHE A 2 4.64 -35.75 21.53
N TYR A 3 5.16 -35.17 20.44
CA TYR A 3 5.64 -35.94 19.29
C TYR A 3 6.96 -36.72 19.54
N LEU A 4 7.82 -36.21 20.43
CA LEU A 4 9.11 -36.86 20.72
C LEU A 4 8.96 -38.18 21.50
N LYS A 5 7.93 -38.27 22.37
CA LYS A 5 7.64 -39.47 23.16
C LYS A 5 7.02 -40.59 22.32
N ILE A 6 6.21 -40.25 21.32
CA ILE A 6 5.59 -41.22 20.41
C ILE A 6 6.65 -41.85 19.49
N LEU A 7 7.64 -41.06 19.03
CA LEU A 7 8.75 -41.55 18.20
C LEU A 7 9.65 -42.54 18.95
N LEU A 8 9.96 -42.27 20.22
CA LEU A 8 10.74 -43.18 21.06
C LEU A 8 10.00 -44.50 21.33
N PHE A 9 8.67 -44.46 21.46
CA PHE A 9 7.86 -45.67 21.69
C PHE A 9 7.80 -46.57 20.45
N LEU A 10 7.64 -46.00 19.26
CA LEU A 10 7.66 -46.75 18.00
C LEU A 10 9.02 -47.39 17.71
N SER A 11 10.12 -46.77 18.14
CA SER A 11 11.48 -47.30 17.93
C SER A 11 11.81 -48.58 18.72
N LYS A 12 11.01 -48.91 19.75
CA LYS A 12 11.18 -50.10 20.61
C LYS A 12 10.42 -51.33 20.11
N LEU A 13 9.39 -51.16 19.29
CA LEU A 13 8.53 -52.25 18.80
C LEU A 13 9.00 -52.89 17.49
N ILE A 14 10.04 -52.34 16.87
CA ILE A 14 10.49 -52.74 15.55
C ILE A 14 11.73 -53.63 15.69
N LYS A 15 11.57 -54.93 15.42
CA LYS A 15 12.66 -55.93 15.37
C LYS A 15 13.83 -55.41 14.53
N SER A 16 15.05 -55.72 14.97
CA SER A 16 16.32 -55.19 14.43
C SER A 16 16.48 -55.24 12.91
N GLN A 17 15.77 -56.14 12.23
CA GLN A 17 15.77 -56.32 10.78
C GLN A 17 14.97 -55.24 10.02
N PHE A 18 14.04 -54.52 10.67
CA PHE A 18 13.22 -53.47 10.04
C PHE A 18 13.77 -52.04 10.23
N LYS A 19 14.71 -51.84 11.17
CA LYS A 19 15.30 -50.51 11.43
C LYS A 19 16.14 -50.02 10.25
N GLY A 20 16.81 -50.93 9.54
CA GLY A 20 17.54 -50.61 8.31
C GLY A 20 16.61 -50.14 7.18
N PHE A 21 15.44 -50.77 7.03
CA PHE A 21 14.47 -50.43 5.99
C PHE A 21 13.89 -49.02 6.17
N ILE A 22 13.61 -48.60 7.41
CA ILE A 22 13.06 -47.26 7.68
C ILE A 22 14.11 -46.17 7.38
N ILE A 23 15.38 -46.41 7.70
CA ILE A 23 16.47 -45.46 7.41
C ILE A 23 16.71 -45.36 5.90
N ILE A 24 16.67 -46.48 5.16
CA ILE A 24 16.81 -46.50 3.69
C ILE A 24 15.61 -45.78 3.03
N PHE A 25 14.39 -45.98 3.52
CA PHE A 25 13.20 -45.28 3.01
C PHE A 25 13.25 -43.77 3.30
N PHE A 26 13.77 -43.37 4.46
CA PHE A 26 14.00 -41.95 4.79
C PHE A 26 15.09 -41.33 3.92
N LEU A 27 16.19 -42.05 3.65
CA LEU A 27 17.25 -41.59 2.76
C LEU A 27 16.79 -41.50 1.29
N PHE A 28 15.97 -42.45 0.80
CA PHE A 28 15.40 -42.38 -0.54
C PHE A 28 14.42 -41.21 -0.71
N ASN A 29 13.62 -40.87 0.30
CA ASN A 29 12.75 -39.68 0.25
C ASN A 29 13.56 -38.37 0.34
N CYS A 30 14.70 -38.35 1.03
CA CYS A 30 15.58 -37.18 1.05
C CYS A 30 16.34 -36.97 -0.27
N ILE A 31 16.65 -38.04 -1.03
CA ILE A 31 17.29 -37.93 -2.35
C ILE A 31 16.25 -37.59 -3.43
N ALA A 32 15.03 -38.13 -3.34
CA ALA A 32 13.93 -37.78 -4.24
C ALA A 32 13.42 -36.33 -4.08
N CYS A 33 13.63 -35.70 -2.91
CA CYS A 33 13.41 -34.25 -2.75
C CYS A 33 14.57 -33.37 -3.23
N LYS A 34 15.74 -33.94 -3.55
CA LYS A 34 16.92 -33.19 -4.02
C LYS A 34 17.20 -33.34 -5.52
N SER A 35 16.46 -34.18 -6.24
CA SER A 35 16.65 -34.38 -7.68
C SER A 35 15.50 -33.86 -8.56
N SER A 36 14.57 -33.07 -8.01
CA SER A 36 13.89 -32.05 -8.80
C SER A 36 14.85 -30.88 -8.99
N ASP A 37 15.94 -31.14 -9.72
CA ASP A 37 16.58 -30.11 -10.52
C ASP A 37 15.47 -29.56 -11.41
N ILE A 38 15.03 -28.38 -11.00
CA ILE A 38 14.19 -27.48 -11.76
C ILE A 38 14.95 -27.23 -13.05
N LYS A 39 14.67 -28.06 -14.06
CA LYS A 39 14.80 -27.65 -15.44
C LYS A 39 14.08 -26.31 -15.50
N VAL A 40 14.88 -25.28 -15.71
CA VAL A 40 14.48 -23.93 -16.10
C VAL A 40 13.45 -24.11 -17.21
N GLN A 41 12.19 -24.06 -16.80
CA GLN A 41 11.05 -24.08 -17.66
C GLN A 41 10.62 -22.63 -17.70
N ASP A 42 11.09 -21.95 -18.75
CA ASP A 42 10.81 -20.57 -19.14
C ASP A 42 9.32 -20.32 -19.44
N SER A 43 8.40 -20.84 -18.63
CA SER A 43 6.96 -20.73 -18.87
C SER A 43 6.06 -20.86 -17.65
N ILE A 44 6.60 -20.65 -16.44
CA ILE A 44 5.76 -20.26 -15.30
C ILE A 44 6.00 -18.78 -15.07
N ASN A 45 5.23 -17.94 -15.78
CA ASN A 45 5.04 -16.53 -15.43
C ASN A 45 4.43 -16.46 -14.03
N SER A 46 5.24 -16.65 -12.99
CA SER A 46 4.89 -16.19 -11.66
C SER A 46 4.89 -14.66 -11.75
N THR A 47 3.69 -14.10 -11.85
CA THR A 47 3.37 -12.67 -11.88
C THR A 47 3.80 -11.99 -10.58
N TYR A 48 5.10 -11.99 -10.26
CA TYR A 48 5.63 -11.09 -9.25
C TYR A 48 5.67 -9.70 -9.91
N SER A 49 4.62 -8.93 -9.68
CA SER A 49 4.63 -7.51 -10.04
C SER A 49 5.78 -6.85 -9.30
N ALA A 50 6.59 -6.07 -10.01
CA ALA A 50 7.64 -5.27 -9.39
C ALA A 50 7.03 -4.38 -8.28
N PRO A 51 7.78 -4.04 -7.21
CA PRO A 51 7.31 -3.10 -6.20
C PRO A 51 6.73 -1.82 -6.83
N PRO A 52 5.72 -1.17 -6.21
CA PRO A 52 4.99 -0.06 -6.83
C PRO A 52 5.90 1.08 -7.35
N LEU A 53 6.90 1.47 -6.58
CA LEU A 53 7.84 2.54 -6.95
C LEU A 53 8.90 2.09 -7.97
N GLU A 54 9.15 0.79 -8.10
CA GLU A 54 10.16 0.23 -9.02
C GLU A 54 9.58 -0.10 -10.40
N ASP A 55 8.25 -0.10 -10.54
CA ASP A 55 7.60 -0.33 -11.80
C ASP A 55 7.90 0.79 -12.80
N LYS A 56 8.42 0.44 -13.98
CA LYS A 56 8.85 1.39 -15.00
C LYS A 56 7.74 2.31 -15.52
N LYS A 57 6.48 1.84 -15.53
CA LYS A 57 5.35 2.61 -16.05
C LYS A 57 4.60 3.32 -14.92
N TYR A 58 4.40 2.63 -13.80
CA TYR A 58 3.59 3.11 -12.68
C TYR A 58 4.39 3.96 -11.68
N GLY A 59 5.63 3.55 -11.40
CA GLY A 59 6.52 4.18 -10.42
C GLY A 59 6.72 5.69 -10.62
N PRO A 60 6.99 6.19 -11.85
CA PRO A 60 7.16 7.64 -12.08
C PRO A 60 5.90 8.46 -11.76
N ILE A 61 4.72 7.95 -12.10
CA ILE A 61 3.44 8.62 -11.83
C ILE A 61 3.14 8.59 -10.33
N LEU A 62 3.34 7.43 -9.69
CA LEU A 62 3.20 7.28 -8.25
C LEU A 62 4.15 8.23 -7.50
N ALA A 63 5.44 8.27 -7.86
CA ALA A 63 6.45 9.09 -7.19
C ALA A 63 6.13 10.60 -7.28
N LYS A 64 5.53 11.05 -8.39
CA LYS A 64 5.06 12.44 -8.53
C LYS A 64 4.05 12.80 -7.43
N TRP A 65 3.10 11.90 -7.16
CA TRP A 65 1.95 12.12 -6.28
C TRP A 65 2.07 11.51 -4.89
N TYR A 66 3.15 10.79 -4.61
CA TYR A 66 3.44 10.17 -3.33
C TYR A 66 4.31 11.08 -2.45
N ARG A 67 3.94 11.22 -1.18
CA ARG A 67 4.73 11.93 -0.17
C ARG A 67 4.77 11.09 1.10
N GLU A 68 5.90 11.15 1.80
CA GLU A 68 6.12 10.43 3.05
C GLU A 68 6.60 11.40 4.12
N ASN A 69 6.20 11.16 5.36
CA ASN A 69 6.75 11.81 6.54
C ASN A 69 6.96 10.78 7.65
N SER A 70 8.09 10.89 8.33
CA SER A 70 8.43 10.08 9.49
C SER A 70 8.81 10.98 10.66
N ILE A 71 8.39 10.62 11.88
CA ILE A 71 8.77 11.30 13.11
C ILE A 71 9.48 10.28 14.01
N TYR A 72 10.63 10.72 14.52
CA TYR A 72 11.47 9.94 15.41
C TYR A 72 11.55 10.60 16.79
N ARG A 73 11.64 9.77 17.82
CA ARG A 73 11.92 10.18 19.20
C ARG A 73 12.95 9.23 19.78
N ASP A 74 14.06 9.76 20.27
CA ASP A 74 15.14 8.97 20.88
C ASP A 74 15.61 7.80 19.98
N LEU A 75 15.76 8.07 18.67
CA LEU A 75 16.12 7.11 17.61
C LEU A 75 15.06 6.04 17.30
N GLU A 76 13.93 6.03 17.98
CA GLU A 76 12.79 5.19 17.63
C GLU A 76 11.84 5.92 16.68
N MET A 77 11.42 5.25 15.60
CA MET A 77 10.32 5.72 14.77
C MET A 77 9.02 5.59 15.56
N VAL A 78 8.46 6.72 15.95
CA VAL A 78 7.16 6.76 16.66
C VAL A 78 6.01 6.81 15.68
N PHE A 79 6.27 7.37 14.49
CA PHE A 79 5.26 7.67 13.51
C PHE A 79 5.85 7.61 12.10
N GLN A 80 5.12 7.02 11.17
CA GLN A 80 5.38 7.10 9.73
C GLN A 80 4.04 7.15 9.00
N SER A 81 3.87 8.12 8.12
CA SER A 81 2.70 8.15 7.25
C SER A 81 3.11 8.59 5.86
N SER A 82 2.54 7.93 4.87
CA SER A 82 2.60 8.37 3.49
C SER A 82 1.24 8.65 2.92
N ALA A 83 1.20 9.56 1.97
CA ALA A 83 0.00 10.03 1.31
C ALA A 83 0.22 10.04 -0.21
N THR A 84 -0.69 9.42 -0.95
CA THR A 84 -0.73 9.47 -2.41
C THR A 84 -1.97 10.23 -2.85
N LEU A 85 -1.75 11.30 -3.61
CA LEU A 85 -2.82 12.09 -4.21
C LEU A 85 -3.43 11.36 -5.41
N LEU A 86 -4.73 11.08 -5.40
CA LEU A 86 -5.41 10.39 -6.52
C LEU A 86 -5.91 11.38 -7.58
N THR A 87 -4.97 11.95 -8.33
CA THR A 87 -5.27 12.71 -9.55
C THR A 87 -5.81 11.81 -10.68
N PRO A 88 -6.39 12.36 -11.75
CA PRO A 88 -6.85 11.56 -12.90
C PRO A 88 -5.75 10.64 -13.46
N ASP A 89 -4.55 11.18 -13.67
CA ASP A 89 -3.39 10.41 -14.15
C ASP A 89 -3.02 9.28 -13.19
N MET A 90 -3.05 9.54 -11.88
CA MET A 90 -2.77 8.53 -10.86
C MET A 90 -3.85 7.44 -10.82
N LYS A 91 -5.13 7.81 -11.00
CA LYS A 91 -6.27 6.88 -11.09
C LYS A 91 -6.16 5.99 -12.32
N GLU A 92 -5.84 6.56 -13.49
CA GLU A 92 -5.62 5.80 -14.72
C GLU A 92 -4.42 4.85 -14.57
N ALA A 93 -3.30 5.33 -14.02
CA ALA A 93 -2.12 4.50 -13.78
C ALA A 93 -2.42 3.34 -12.82
N TYR A 94 -3.20 3.61 -11.76
CA TYR A 94 -3.68 2.59 -10.82
C TYR A 94 -4.55 1.54 -11.51
N GLU A 95 -5.56 1.97 -12.28
CA GLU A 95 -6.45 1.06 -13.00
C GLU A 95 -5.68 0.19 -14.00
N LYS A 96 -4.76 0.78 -14.75
CA LYS A 96 -3.91 0.07 -15.69
C LYS A 96 -3.07 -0.99 -14.99
N ARG A 97 -2.40 -0.64 -13.89
CA ARG A 97 -1.61 -1.59 -13.09
C ARG A 97 -2.49 -2.68 -12.47
N LEU A 98 -3.70 -2.34 -12.02
CA LEU A 98 -4.67 -3.28 -11.48
C LEU A 98 -5.05 -4.33 -12.54
N LEU A 99 -5.36 -3.90 -13.76
CA LEU A 99 -5.68 -4.79 -14.87
C LEU A 99 -4.46 -5.63 -15.31
N GLU A 100 -3.26 -5.05 -15.33
CA GLU A 100 -2.03 -5.78 -15.64
C GLU A 100 -1.71 -6.86 -14.58
N THR A 101 -2.04 -6.62 -13.31
CA THR A 101 -1.74 -7.54 -12.20
C THR A 101 -2.82 -8.60 -11.95
N GLN A 102 -4.10 -8.24 -12.10
CA GLN A 102 -5.25 -9.11 -11.78
C GLN A 102 -6.03 -9.58 -13.01
N GLY A 103 -5.75 -9.03 -14.20
CA GLY A 103 -6.41 -9.39 -15.46
C GLY A 103 -7.81 -8.77 -15.64
N VAL A 104 -8.53 -9.23 -16.66
CA VAL A 104 -9.83 -8.68 -17.12
C VAL A 104 -10.96 -8.81 -16.08
N GLY A 105 -10.79 -9.64 -15.06
CA GLY A 105 -11.73 -9.82 -13.95
C GLY A 105 -11.47 -8.92 -12.73
N ALA A 106 -10.52 -7.99 -12.82
CA ALA A 106 -10.15 -7.15 -11.70
C ALA A 106 -11.34 -6.32 -11.17
N LYS A 107 -11.56 -6.36 -9.86
CA LYS A 107 -12.60 -5.56 -9.21
C LYS A 107 -12.01 -4.20 -8.86
N ILE A 108 -12.40 -3.19 -9.64
CA ILE A 108 -12.04 -1.80 -9.34
C ILE A 108 -12.67 -1.39 -8.01
N ASP A 109 -11.83 -0.92 -7.10
CA ASP A 109 -12.29 -0.37 -5.84
C ASP A 109 -12.90 1.02 -6.06
N LYS A 110 -14.22 1.12 -5.83
CA LYS A 110 -15.00 2.35 -5.98
C LYS A 110 -14.54 3.46 -5.04
N ASN A 111 -13.90 3.13 -3.93
CA ASN A 111 -13.37 4.14 -3.01
C ASN A 111 -12.10 4.79 -3.58
N ILE A 112 -11.31 4.06 -4.36
CA ILE A 112 -10.12 4.60 -5.05
C ILE A 112 -10.56 5.34 -6.32
N MET A 113 -11.44 4.72 -7.11
CA MET A 113 -12.00 5.30 -8.32
C MET A 113 -13.29 6.08 -8.03
N SER A 114 -13.15 7.10 -7.18
CA SER A 114 -14.25 7.98 -6.81
C SER A 114 -14.74 8.84 -7.98
N ASP A 115 -16.02 9.25 -7.91
CA ASP A 115 -16.70 10.07 -8.93
C ASP A 115 -15.99 11.40 -9.22
N SER A 116 -16.36 12.05 -10.32
CA SER A 116 -15.76 13.31 -10.81
C SER A 116 -15.83 14.50 -9.85
N THR A 117 -16.62 14.41 -8.77
CA THR A 117 -16.78 15.44 -7.74
C THR A 117 -16.00 15.14 -6.45
N THR A 118 -15.39 13.95 -6.36
CA THR A 118 -14.75 13.45 -5.15
C THR A 118 -13.26 13.33 -5.36
N PHE A 119 -12.53 14.08 -4.54
CA PHE A 119 -11.09 14.09 -4.50
C PHE A 119 -10.61 13.13 -3.41
N ALA A 120 -9.61 12.29 -3.70
CA ALA A 120 -9.23 11.21 -2.81
C ALA A 120 -7.72 11.21 -2.53
N ILE A 121 -7.37 10.87 -1.29
CA ILE A 121 -5.98 10.70 -0.84
C ILE A 121 -5.87 9.31 -0.20
N VAL A 122 -4.96 8.49 -0.70
CA VAL A 122 -4.63 7.20 -0.06
C VAL A 122 -3.56 7.46 0.98
N VAL A 123 -3.83 7.10 2.22
CA VAL A 123 -2.91 7.28 3.33
C VAL A 123 -2.48 5.92 3.85
N ASN A 124 -1.18 5.66 3.90
CA ASN A 124 -0.62 4.52 4.62
C ASN A 124 -0.04 5.02 5.93
N HIS A 125 -0.62 4.59 7.05
CA HIS A 125 -0.35 5.16 8.35
C HIS A 125 0.16 4.11 9.33
N PHE A 126 1.31 4.38 9.91
CA PHE A 126 1.91 3.64 11.01
C PHE A 126 2.11 4.57 12.21
N ILE A 127 1.65 4.10 13.36
CA ILE A 127 1.97 4.70 14.66
C ILE A 127 2.09 3.61 15.71
N LYS A 128 3.08 3.71 16.58
CA LYS A 128 3.32 2.75 17.66
C LYS A 128 2.13 2.69 18.63
N THR A 129 1.51 3.85 18.87
CA THR A 129 0.37 4.01 19.78
C THR A 129 -0.94 3.59 19.10
N LYS A 130 -1.52 2.46 19.51
CA LYS A 130 -2.78 1.93 18.95
C LYS A 130 -3.94 2.93 18.96
N ALA A 131 -4.02 3.80 19.98
CA ALA A 131 -5.11 4.78 20.10
C ALA A 131 -5.13 5.77 18.92
N LEU A 132 -3.96 6.16 18.41
CA LEU A 132 -3.81 7.12 17.32
C LEU A 132 -3.78 6.45 15.94
N LEU A 133 -3.94 5.12 15.88
CA LEU A 133 -3.88 4.38 14.62
C LEU A 133 -5.14 4.59 13.77
N GLU A 134 -6.29 4.82 14.40
CA GLU A 134 -7.60 4.97 13.76
C GLU A 134 -7.80 6.40 13.22
N LEU A 135 -7.45 6.64 11.95
CA LEU A 135 -7.57 7.96 11.32
C LEU A 135 -9.02 8.43 11.12
N ASN A 136 -9.99 7.53 11.23
CA ASN A 136 -11.41 7.84 11.14
C ASN A 136 -12.02 8.34 12.46
N ASP A 137 -11.25 8.38 13.56
CA ASP A 137 -11.70 8.98 14.82
C ASP A 137 -11.49 10.50 14.81
N ASN A 138 -12.56 11.23 14.43
CA ASN A 138 -12.56 12.69 14.37
C ASN A 138 -12.35 13.38 15.74
N LYS A 139 -12.43 12.64 16.86
CA LYS A 139 -12.08 13.20 18.19
C LYS A 139 -10.58 13.26 18.40
N LEU A 140 -9.83 12.37 17.75
CA LEU A 140 -8.38 12.26 17.86
C LEU A 140 -7.68 12.97 16.71
N TRP A 141 -8.24 12.87 15.50
CA TRP A 141 -7.64 13.37 14.27
C TRP A 141 -8.47 14.50 13.66
N ASN A 142 -7.79 15.60 13.35
CA ASN A 142 -8.30 16.67 12.51
C ASN A 142 -7.55 16.62 11.16
N LEU A 143 -8.24 16.11 10.15
CA LEU A 143 -7.75 16.01 8.78
C LEU A 143 -8.25 17.20 7.97
N GLN A 144 -7.36 17.89 7.25
CA GLN A 144 -7.74 19.05 6.44
C GLN A 144 -6.97 19.06 5.13
N LEU A 145 -7.67 19.42 4.05
CA LEU A 145 -7.09 19.67 2.74
C LEU A 145 -7.14 21.16 2.46
N PHE A 146 -6.01 21.76 2.13
CA PHE A 146 -5.88 23.15 1.75
C PHE A 146 -5.55 23.26 0.26
N ILE A 147 -6.34 24.05 -0.44
CA ILE A 147 -6.22 24.33 -1.87
C ILE A 147 -6.47 25.83 -2.05
N ASN A 148 -5.54 26.55 -2.66
CA ASN A 148 -5.68 27.98 -2.97
C ASN A 148 -6.12 28.81 -1.74
N GLY A 149 -5.56 28.50 -0.56
CA GLY A 149 -5.89 29.15 0.72
C GLY A 149 -7.23 28.77 1.34
N LYS A 150 -8.05 27.92 0.70
CA LYS A 150 -9.30 27.39 1.25
C LYS A 150 -9.09 26.04 1.90
N SER A 151 -9.71 25.83 3.07
CA SER A 151 -9.69 24.57 3.81
C SER A 151 -10.94 23.75 3.51
N TYR A 152 -10.75 22.45 3.31
CA TYR A 152 -11.79 21.45 3.06
C TYR A 152 -11.65 20.32 4.08
N SER A 153 -12.77 19.99 4.74
CA SER A 153 -12.86 18.84 5.64
C SER A 153 -13.15 17.57 4.84
N PRO A 154 -12.70 16.40 5.32
CA PRO A 154 -13.02 15.14 4.67
C PRO A 154 -14.52 14.88 4.71
N GLU A 155 -15.06 14.39 3.61
CA GLU A 155 -16.41 13.83 3.53
C GLU A 155 -16.46 12.44 4.20
N GLY A 156 -15.37 11.67 4.08
CA GLY A 156 -15.26 10.35 4.69
C GLY A 156 -13.82 9.86 4.79
N VAL A 157 -13.59 8.96 5.74
CA VAL A 157 -12.32 8.24 5.93
C VAL A 157 -12.61 6.75 5.96
N ILE A 158 -12.19 6.03 4.94
CA ILE A 158 -12.44 4.61 4.78
C ILE A 158 -11.19 3.84 5.19
N SER A 159 -11.31 2.97 6.18
CA SER A 159 -10.20 2.11 6.63
C SER A 159 -10.17 0.78 5.87
N TYR A 160 -8.98 0.36 5.47
CA TYR A 160 -8.76 -0.91 4.79
C TYR A 160 -8.23 -1.93 5.79
N LYS A 161 -9.11 -2.84 6.23
CA LYS A 161 -8.75 -3.93 7.14
C LYS A 161 -7.78 -4.92 6.47
N ASN A 162 -8.01 -5.22 5.19
CA ASN A 162 -7.10 -6.05 4.40
C ASN A 162 -6.19 -5.15 3.55
N LYS A 163 -5.02 -4.82 4.10
CA LYS A 163 -4.02 -3.97 3.43
C LYS A 163 -3.34 -4.63 2.23
N GLU A 164 -3.37 -5.96 2.14
CA GLU A 164 -2.75 -6.71 1.04
C GLU A 164 -3.38 -6.35 -0.32
N ILE A 165 -4.63 -5.87 -0.28
CA ILE A 165 -5.34 -5.35 -1.45
C ILE A 165 -4.64 -4.11 -2.03
N LEU A 166 -4.09 -3.25 -1.16
CA LEU A 166 -3.50 -1.97 -1.56
C LEU A 166 -1.97 -2.01 -1.61
N SER A 167 -1.31 -2.96 -0.93
CA SER A 167 0.15 -3.06 -0.84
C SER A 167 0.86 -3.25 -2.18
N SER A 168 0.16 -3.82 -3.18
CA SER A 168 0.70 -4.01 -4.54
C SER A 168 0.68 -2.74 -5.39
N TYR A 169 0.04 -1.68 -4.90
CA TYR A 169 -0.19 -0.42 -5.61
C TYR A 169 0.37 0.78 -4.84
N PHE A 170 0.40 0.74 -3.51
CA PHE A 170 0.91 1.83 -2.69
C PHE A 170 2.08 1.34 -1.82
N PRO A 171 3.13 2.17 -1.62
CA PRO A 171 4.35 1.77 -0.94
C PRO A 171 4.18 1.72 0.59
N ASP A 172 5.27 1.33 1.26
CA ASP A 172 5.43 1.28 2.73
C ASP A 172 4.45 0.37 3.46
N SER A 173 3.88 -0.62 2.77
CA SER A 173 3.01 -1.58 3.44
C SER A 173 3.82 -2.41 4.43
N SER A 174 3.57 -2.19 5.72
CA SER A 174 4.21 -2.93 6.81
C SER A 174 3.15 -3.66 7.63
N PHE A 175 3.53 -4.68 8.40
CA PHE A 175 2.58 -5.38 9.29
C PHE A 175 1.87 -4.45 10.28
N TRP A 176 2.49 -3.32 10.63
CA TRP A 176 1.97 -2.39 11.62
C TRP A 176 1.24 -1.18 11.01
N SER A 177 1.34 -0.99 9.70
CA SER A 177 0.64 0.08 9.01
C SER A 177 -0.79 -0.31 8.62
N ARG A 178 -1.61 0.72 8.40
CA ARG A 178 -2.98 0.62 7.91
C ARG A 178 -3.20 1.60 6.78
N PHE A 179 -3.91 1.14 5.76
CA PHE A 179 -4.34 2.00 4.68
C PHE A 179 -5.69 2.65 4.98
N TYR A 180 -5.80 3.90 4.58
CA TYR A 180 -6.99 4.70 4.62
C TYR A 180 -7.19 5.37 3.27
N VAL A 181 -8.44 5.58 2.89
CA VAL A 181 -8.80 6.45 1.77
C VAL A 181 -9.60 7.60 2.35
N VAL A 182 -9.07 8.80 2.19
CA VAL A 182 -9.70 10.04 2.66
C VAL A 182 -10.36 10.71 1.47
N HIS A 183 -11.67 10.90 1.55
CA HIS A 183 -12.47 11.55 0.51
C HIS A 183 -12.76 13.00 0.88
N PHE A 184 -12.66 13.88 -0.10
CA PHE A 184 -13.01 15.29 -0.02
C PHE A 184 -13.97 15.63 -1.14
N LYS A 185 -15.06 16.31 -0.78
CA LYS A 185 -15.98 16.88 -1.75
C LYS A 185 -15.45 18.25 -2.19
N LEU A 186 -15.03 18.37 -3.44
CA LEU A 186 -14.52 19.61 -4.00
C LEU A 186 -15.51 20.20 -5.02
N PRO A 187 -15.57 21.53 -5.14
CA PRO A 187 -16.21 22.17 -6.28
C PRO A 187 -15.62 21.67 -7.61
N SER A 188 -16.47 21.41 -8.60
CA SER A 188 -16.06 20.85 -9.90
C SER A 188 -14.95 21.65 -10.59
N HIS A 189 -15.01 22.98 -10.53
CA HIS A 189 -14.01 23.87 -11.12
C HIS A 189 -12.58 23.64 -10.56
N LEU A 190 -12.45 23.28 -9.28
CA LEU A 190 -11.13 22.99 -8.69
C LEU A 190 -10.60 21.63 -9.14
N ILE A 191 -11.48 20.66 -9.35
CA ILE A 191 -11.09 19.35 -9.86
C ILE A 191 -10.63 19.47 -11.31
N GLU A 192 -11.36 20.23 -12.12
CA GLU A 192 -10.99 20.55 -13.50
C GLU A 192 -9.65 21.30 -13.55
N GLU A 193 -9.42 22.30 -12.69
CA GLU A 193 -8.14 23.02 -12.62
C GLU A 193 -6.96 22.09 -12.28
N ILE A 194 -7.12 21.22 -11.29
CA ILE A 194 -6.10 20.22 -10.91
C ILE A 194 -5.83 19.23 -12.07
N SER A 195 -6.84 18.95 -12.90
CA SER A 195 -6.75 18.01 -14.03
C SER A 195 -6.24 18.67 -15.32
N ALA A 196 -6.47 19.98 -15.50
CA ALA A 196 -6.24 20.69 -16.75
C ALA A 196 -4.79 21.19 -16.90
N GLU A 197 -4.07 21.46 -15.81
CA GLU A 197 -2.67 21.91 -15.88
C GLU A 197 -1.73 20.87 -16.51
N GLU A 198 -2.11 19.59 -16.53
CA GLU A 198 -1.30 18.51 -17.16
C GLU A 198 -1.43 18.47 -18.69
N ASN A 199 -2.52 19.01 -19.26
CA ASN A 199 -2.77 18.98 -20.72
C ASN A 199 -2.29 20.24 -21.46
N VAL A 200 -1.83 21.27 -20.75
CA VAL A 200 -1.46 22.55 -21.36
C VAL A 200 0.06 22.70 -21.40
N GLY A 201 0.66 22.04 -22.38
CA GLY A 201 1.92 22.53 -22.93
C GLY A 201 1.75 23.99 -23.38
N LYS A 202 2.49 24.92 -22.76
CA LYS A 202 2.70 26.30 -23.22
C LYS A 202 1.46 27.21 -23.29
N ARG A 203 0.73 27.41 -22.19
CA ARG A 203 0.08 28.71 -21.97
C ARG A 203 0.52 29.27 -20.62
N SER A 204 1.14 30.45 -20.66
CA SER A 204 1.51 31.24 -19.49
C SER A 204 0.26 31.60 -18.70
N LEU A 205 -0.10 30.76 -17.74
CA LEU A 205 -1.11 31.07 -16.73
C LEU A 205 -0.54 32.12 -15.77
N PRO A 206 -1.39 33.02 -15.23
CA PRO A 206 -0.94 34.10 -14.35
C PRO A 206 -0.20 33.53 -13.12
N GLN A 207 0.97 34.10 -12.85
CA GLN A 207 1.99 33.59 -11.91
C GLN A 207 1.67 33.81 -10.41
N ASN A 208 0.46 34.18 -10.02
CA ASN A 208 0.20 34.73 -8.68
C ASN A 208 -0.69 33.89 -7.74
N GLY A 209 -1.01 32.65 -8.07
CA GLY A 209 -1.69 31.73 -7.13
C GLY A 209 -0.71 30.75 -6.51
N ASP A 210 -0.74 30.59 -5.18
CA ASP A 210 -0.07 29.47 -4.51
C ASP A 210 -0.74 28.16 -4.97
N ARG A 211 -0.10 27.46 -5.91
CA ARG A 211 -0.61 26.24 -6.56
C ARG A 211 -0.40 24.99 -5.70
N THR A 212 -0.12 25.15 -4.42
CA THR A 212 0.22 24.04 -3.54
C THR A 212 -1.06 23.39 -3.01
N ILE A 213 -1.19 22.08 -3.21
CA ILE A 213 -2.17 21.25 -2.51
C ILE A 213 -1.51 20.79 -1.22
N VAL A 214 -2.15 21.07 -0.08
CA VAL A 214 -1.62 20.70 1.24
C VAL A 214 -2.62 19.84 1.97
N PHE A 215 -2.25 18.60 2.30
CA PHE A 215 -3.02 17.75 3.19
C PHE A 215 -2.37 17.72 4.57
N THR A 216 -3.16 17.93 5.62
CA THR A 216 -2.68 17.88 7.01
C THR A 216 -3.43 16.85 7.83
N MET A 217 -2.69 16.22 8.73
CA MET A 217 -3.20 15.27 9.71
C MET A 217 -2.72 15.70 11.08
N ASN A 218 -3.64 16.16 11.92
CA ASN A 218 -3.30 16.71 13.23
C ASN A 218 -3.98 15.92 14.34
N SER A 219 -3.24 15.59 15.38
CA SER A 219 -3.72 15.06 16.65
C SER A 219 -3.14 15.90 17.80
N GLY A 220 -3.57 15.64 19.03
CA GLY A 220 -2.99 16.30 20.21
C GLY A 220 -1.50 16.02 20.41
N GLU A 221 -0.94 14.99 19.78
CA GLU A 221 0.45 14.55 19.95
C GLU A 221 1.31 14.66 18.69
N VAL A 222 0.69 14.66 17.51
CA VAL A 222 1.38 14.56 16.22
C VAL A 222 0.71 15.46 15.18
N GLN A 223 1.51 16.24 14.46
CA GLN A 223 1.07 17.07 13.33
C GLN A 223 1.91 16.77 12.10
N ILE A 224 1.24 16.54 10.97
CA ILE A 224 1.88 16.16 9.71
C ILE A 224 1.26 16.90 8.54
N LYS A 225 2.12 17.24 7.59
CA LYS A 225 1.78 17.98 6.39
C LYS A 225 2.38 17.29 5.17
N PHE A 226 1.54 17.01 4.19
CA PHE A 226 1.93 16.57 2.86
C PHE A 226 1.62 17.69 1.88
N SER A 227 2.57 18.01 0.99
CA SER A 227 2.40 19.06 0.01
C SER A 227 2.79 18.60 -1.40
N TRP A 228 1.95 18.97 -2.35
CA TRP A 228 2.16 18.74 -3.77
C TRP A 228 2.09 20.07 -4.52
N ASN A 229 3.11 20.33 -5.34
CA ASN A 229 3.07 21.41 -6.30
C ASN A 229 2.32 20.91 -7.52
N ARG A 230 1.37 21.70 -8.02
CA ARG A 230 0.74 21.46 -9.32
C ARG A 230 1.68 21.87 -10.45
#